data_AF-A0A963MVY1-F1
#
_entry.id   AF-A0A963MVY1-F1
#
_cell.length_a   1.000
_cell.length_b   1.000
_cell.length_c   1.000
_cell.angle_alpha   90.00
_cell.angle_beta   90.00
_cell.angle_gamma   90.00
#
_symmetry.space_group_name_H-M   'P 1'
#
loop_
_entity.id
_entity.type
_entity.pdbx_description
1 polymer ?
#
loop_
_entity_poly.entity_id
_entity_poly.type
_entity_poly.pdbx_seq_one_letter_code
_entity_poly.pdbx_strand_id
1 'polypeptide(L)'
;RKIFGFAMDVAKRCGAEILDGKPVSTSDRFQYWLSNLLILGPLKNVLGFSRIRVAYTAGAAIGPDLFGVCRSIGINLKQLYGQTETCAYVCLQPDGQIKLDSVGKPAPGVEVKLAENGEILVKGPMLLKSYYKRPDATAESINEDGYFLTGDAGFFDEDGHLKIIDRAKDVGKLNSGSIFAPNYIENKLKFFQHVKEAVAFGNDRDYVTAFVNIDLEAVGNYVERRGLAYSGYTDLAAQPMVLQLIKECVEEINAQLAADPMMADSQIKRFLILHKELDADDGELTRTRKVRRKFVSERYAVLIDALYSGKSEQHIETDVKYEDGRQGKVSADLKIEEAKTFAPQAAKTAA
;
A
#
# COMPACT_ATOMS: atom_id res chain seq x y z
N ARG A 1 28.11 12.91 2.20
CA ARG A 1 27.39 11.60 2.28
C ARG A 1 27.35 11.03 3.69
N LYS A 2 28.50 10.79 4.37
CA LYS A 2 28.51 10.21 5.74
C LYS A 2 27.72 11.03 6.78
N ILE A 3 27.91 12.34 6.82
CA ILE A 3 27.19 13.24 7.76
C ILE A 3 25.68 13.21 7.50
N PHE A 4 25.27 13.21 6.23
CA PHE A 4 23.87 13.10 5.85
C PHE A 4 23.28 11.76 6.28
N GLY A 5 23.96 10.65 6.00
CA GLY A 5 23.54 9.31 6.45
C GLY A 5 23.35 9.26 7.96
N PHE A 6 24.35 9.71 8.72
CA PHE A 6 24.26 9.81 10.18
C PHE A 6 23.05 10.62 10.66
N ALA A 7 22.82 11.82 10.09
CA ALA A 7 21.69 12.66 10.46
C ALA A 7 20.34 11.99 10.16
N MET A 8 20.24 11.28 9.03
CA MET A 8 19.03 10.53 8.66
C MET A 8 18.82 9.29 9.54
N ASP A 9 19.89 8.61 9.95
CA ASP A 9 19.81 7.46 10.86
C ASP A 9 19.33 7.89 12.25
N VAL A 10 19.88 9.01 12.77
CA VAL A 10 19.40 9.63 14.02
C VAL A 10 17.94 10.06 13.88
N ALA A 11 17.57 10.71 12.77
CA ALA A 11 16.20 11.12 12.51
C ALA A 11 15.25 9.91 12.55
N LYS A 12 15.55 8.84 11.82
CA LYS A 12 14.74 7.61 11.80
C LYS A 12 14.63 6.97 13.19
N ARG A 13 15.70 7.02 13.98
CA ARG A 13 15.75 6.39 15.32
C ARG A 13 14.86 7.08 16.34
N CYS A 14 14.86 8.42 16.41
CA CYS A 14 14.19 9.14 17.50
C CYS A 14 13.33 10.35 17.08
N GLY A 15 13.36 10.76 15.81
CA GLY A 15 12.71 11.98 15.35
C GLY A 15 11.18 11.95 15.50
N ALA A 16 10.55 10.82 15.16
CA ALA A 16 9.11 10.64 15.32
C ALA A 16 8.70 10.61 16.81
N GLU A 17 9.48 9.94 17.67
CA GLU A 17 9.24 9.89 19.11
C GLU A 17 9.35 11.27 19.76
N ILE A 18 10.37 12.06 19.41
CA ILE A 18 10.51 13.45 19.86
C ILE A 18 9.29 14.27 19.45
N LEU A 19 8.80 14.09 18.22
CA LEU A 19 7.65 14.83 17.70
C LEU A 19 6.35 14.47 18.43
N ASP A 20 6.21 13.20 18.83
CA ASP A 20 5.08 12.68 19.60
C ASP A 20 5.21 12.94 21.10
N GLY A 21 6.28 13.61 21.56
CA GLY A 21 6.51 13.91 22.97
C GLY A 21 6.88 12.68 23.81
N LYS A 22 7.29 11.58 23.17
CA LYS A 22 7.70 10.34 23.83
C LYS A 22 9.10 10.48 24.45
N PRO A 23 9.40 9.74 25.53
CA PRO A 23 10.71 9.79 26.16
C PRO A 23 11.77 9.23 25.21
N VAL A 24 12.84 9.99 24.99
CA VAL A 24 14.02 9.58 24.22
C VAL A 24 15.28 9.78 25.05
N SER A 25 16.35 9.03 24.75
CA SER A 25 17.62 9.17 25.48
C SER A 25 18.19 10.59 25.34
N THR A 26 18.91 11.07 26.36
CA THR A 26 19.55 12.40 26.33
C THR A 26 20.57 12.52 25.20
N SER A 27 21.29 11.43 24.92
CA SER A 27 22.21 11.31 23.79
C SER A 27 21.48 11.47 22.45
N ASP A 28 20.38 10.75 22.24
CA ASP A 28 19.59 10.85 21.01
C ASP A 28 19.00 12.24 20.81
N ARG A 29 18.54 12.87 21.89
CA ARG A 29 17.99 14.22 21.83
C ARG A 29 19.04 15.25 21.43
N PHE A 30 20.26 15.11 21.95
CA PHE A 30 21.39 15.97 21.56
C PHE A 30 21.83 15.72 20.12
N GLN A 31 21.96 14.45 19.71
CA GLN A 31 22.31 14.08 18.33
C GLN A 31 21.25 14.58 17.33
N TYR A 32 19.97 14.49 17.69
CA TYR A 32 18.87 14.98 16.87
C TYR A 32 18.88 16.50 16.77
N TRP A 33 19.12 17.22 17.88
CA TRP A 33 19.27 18.67 17.88
C TRP A 33 20.42 19.13 16.95
N LEU A 34 21.59 18.49 17.07
CA LEU A 34 22.74 18.78 16.21
C LEU A 34 22.46 18.46 14.74
N SER A 35 21.83 17.30 14.48
CA SER A 35 21.42 16.89 13.13
C SER A 35 20.41 17.86 12.54
N ASN A 36 19.48 18.38 13.34
CA ASN A 36 18.50 19.37 12.91
C ASN A 36 19.16 20.73 12.61
N LEU A 37 20.17 21.15 13.37
CA LEU A 37 20.89 22.39 13.08
C LEU A 37 21.69 22.30 11.77
N LEU A 38 22.40 21.19 11.54
CA LEU A 38 23.36 21.06 10.44
C LEU A 38 22.76 20.54 9.13
N ILE A 39 21.78 19.64 9.21
CA ILE A 39 21.27 18.89 8.06
C ILE A 39 19.75 18.99 7.93
N LEU A 40 18.98 18.56 8.94
CA LEU A 40 17.51 18.41 8.80
C LEU A 40 16.80 19.77 8.68
N GLY A 41 17.29 20.80 9.38
CA GLY A 41 16.77 22.16 9.30
C GLY A 41 17.00 22.79 7.93
N PRO A 42 18.24 22.84 7.41
CA PRO A 42 18.51 23.26 6.03
C PRO A 42 17.75 22.44 4.99
N LEU A 43 17.66 21.12 5.15
CA LEU A 43 16.88 20.24 4.28
C LEU A 43 15.41 20.64 4.26
N LYS A 44 14.77 20.79 5.43
CA LYS A 44 13.39 21.30 5.52
C LYS A 44 13.25 22.67 4.85
N ASN A 45 14.25 23.53 4.97
CA ASN A 45 14.20 24.86 4.37
C ASN A 45 14.25 24.83 2.85
N VAL A 46 15.13 24.02 2.27
CA VAL A 46 15.21 23.82 0.82
C VAL A 46 13.90 23.22 0.27
N LEU A 47 13.27 22.33 1.03
CA LEU A 47 11.96 21.75 0.68
C LEU A 47 10.78 22.70 0.95
N GLY A 48 11.00 23.87 1.55
CA GLY A 48 9.93 24.82 1.91
C GLY A 48 9.11 24.43 3.15
N PHE A 49 9.58 23.46 3.94
CA PHE A 49 8.86 22.87 5.08
C PHE A 49 9.17 23.52 6.43
N SER A 50 10.06 24.52 6.49
CA SER A 50 10.52 25.15 7.74
C SER A 50 9.41 25.72 8.63
N ARG A 51 8.26 26.10 8.06
CA ARG A 51 7.15 26.73 8.79
C ARG A 51 5.93 25.84 8.95
N ILE A 52 6.00 24.57 8.54
CA ILE A 52 4.89 23.63 8.69
C ILE A 52 4.71 23.34 10.18
N ARG A 53 3.50 23.58 10.68
CA ARG A 53 3.09 23.21 12.04
C ARG A 53 2.35 21.89 12.08
N VAL A 54 1.49 21.68 11.08
CA VAL A 54 0.70 20.47 10.88
C VAL A 54 0.62 20.23 9.38
N ALA A 55 0.79 18.99 8.96
CA ALA A 55 0.54 18.54 7.60
C ALA A 55 -0.43 17.36 7.64
N TYR A 56 -1.35 17.30 6.69
CA TYR A 56 -2.26 16.16 6.52
C TYR A 56 -2.06 15.55 5.14
N THR A 57 -2.14 14.23 5.08
CA THR A 57 -2.33 13.47 3.85
C THR A 57 -3.71 12.80 3.89
N ALA A 58 -4.36 12.74 2.73
CA ALA A 58 -5.72 12.24 2.56
C ALA A 58 -5.93 11.77 1.11
N GLY A 59 -7.08 11.16 0.83
CA GLY A 59 -7.52 10.75 -0.50
C GLY A 59 -6.90 9.45 -1.01
N ALA A 60 -5.64 9.17 -0.68
CA ALA A 60 -5.00 7.88 -0.91
C ALA A 60 -4.02 7.56 0.22
N ALA A 61 -3.73 6.27 0.42
CA ALA A 61 -2.71 5.84 1.35
C ALA A 61 -1.32 6.33 0.89
N ILE A 62 -0.57 6.92 1.82
CA ILE A 62 0.84 7.29 1.62
C ILE A 62 1.72 6.11 2.02
N GLY A 63 2.87 5.96 1.35
CA GLY A 63 3.84 4.94 1.73
C GLY A 63 4.34 5.14 3.18
N PRO A 64 4.40 4.07 4.00
CA PRO A 64 4.83 4.18 5.39
C PRO A 64 6.25 4.72 5.50
N ASP A 65 7.12 4.40 4.54
CA ASP A 65 8.48 4.92 4.46
C ASP A 65 8.53 6.44 4.25
N LEU A 66 7.77 6.95 3.28
CA LEU A 66 7.71 8.39 3.02
C LEU A 66 7.11 9.13 4.21
N PHE A 67 6.02 8.60 4.77
CA PHE A 67 5.39 9.17 5.95
C PHE A 67 6.35 9.17 7.15
N GLY A 68 7.05 8.06 7.38
CA GLY A 68 8.07 7.91 8.41
C GLY A 68 9.23 8.86 8.23
N VAL A 69 9.72 9.05 7.00
CA VAL A 69 10.80 10.01 6.69
C VAL A 69 10.34 11.45 6.92
N CYS A 70 9.15 11.85 6.48
CA CYS A 70 8.62 13.18 6.74
C CYS A 70 8.53 13.46 8.24
N ARG A 71 8.02 12.49 9.02
CA ARG A 71 7.93 12.63 10.48
C ARG A 71 9.30 12.62 11.16
N SER A 72 10.23 11.80 10.69
CA SER A 72 11.57 11.68 11.27
C SER A 72 12.37 12.96 11.14
N ILE A 73 12.18 13.75 10.07
CA ILE A 73 12.80 15.08 9.92
C ILE A 73 12.06 16.20 10.69
N GLY A 74 11.01 15.85 11.43
CA GLY A 74 10.26 16.75 12.31
C GLY A 74 9.08 17.45 11.65
N ILE A 75 8.49 16.89 10.59
CA ILE A 75 7.22 17.38 10.04
C ILE A 75 6.08 16.67 10.77
N ASN A 76 5.16 17.42 11.39
CA ASN A 76 3.95 16.84 12.00
C ASN A 76 2.93 16.42 10.94
N LEU A 77 3.32 15.42 10.15
CA LEU A 77 2.50 14.79 9.14
C LEU A 77 1.58 13.77 9.80
N LYS A 78 0.29 13.87 9.48
CA LYS A 78 -0.79 13.04 9.99
C LYS A 78 -1.63 12.53 8.83
N GLN A 79 -2.35 11.43 9.04
CA GLN A 79 -3.36 10.97 8.09
C GLN A 79 -4.74 11.37 8.58
N LEU A 80 -5.64 11.63 7.64
CA LEU A 80 -7.07 11.69 7.88
C LEU A 80 -7.79 10.89 6.81
N TYR A 81 -8.96 10.37 7.16
CA TYR A 81 -9.84 9.66 6.25
C TYR A 81 -11.17 10.39 6.15
N GLY A 82 -11.70 10.46 4.93
CA GLY A 82 -13.04 10.95 4.65
C GLY A 82 -13.31 10.95 3.16
N GLN A 83 -14.54 11.26 2.81
CA GLN A 83 -15.05 11.29 1.44
C GLN A 83 -15.80 12.60 1.21
N THR A 84 -16.23 12.85 -0.04
CA THR A 84 -17.05 14.04 -0.37
C THR A 84 -18.35 14.03 0.45
N GLU A 85 -18.94 12.86 0.60
CA GLU A 85 -20.15 12.56 1.34
C GLU A 85 -20.05 12.82 2.85
N THR A 86 -18.84 12.92 3.39
CA THR A 86 -18.61 13.11 4.82
C THR A 86 -17.97 14.46 5.15
N CYS A 87 -18.00 15.41 4.19
CA CYS A 87 -17.38 16.73 4.33
C CYS A 87 -15.90 16.67 4.80
N ALA A 88 -15.07 15.99 4.01
CA ALA A 88 -13.61 15.89 4.14
C ALA A 88 -13.02 14.93 5.19
N TYR A 89 -13.52 14.87 6.42
CA TYR A 89 -12.93 13.97 7.43
C TYR A 89 -13.95 13.29 8.37
N VAL A 90 -13.70 12.00 8.57
CA VAL A 90 -14.38 11.04 9.46
C VAL A 90 -13.43 10.64 10.57
N CYS A 91 -12.18 10.34 10.23
CA CYS A 91 -11.12 9.99 11.18
C CYS A 91 -9.91 10.91 11.01
N LEU A 92 -9.24 11.19 12.12
CA LEU A 92 -7.99 11.91 12.15
C LEU A 92 -7.06 11.34 13.22
N GLN A 93 -5.76 11.37 12.96
CA GLN A 93 -4.78 10.94 13.95
C GLN A 93 -4.56 12.02 15.03
N PRO A 94 -4.73 11.70 16.33
CA PRO A 94 -4.43 12.64 17.41
C PRO A 94 -2.93 12.88 17.54
N ASP A 95 -2.52 14.04 18.09
CA ASP A 95 -1.12 14.26 18.45
C ASP A 95 -0.62 13.20 19.45
N GLY A 96 0.61 12.73 19.27
CA GLY A 96 1.24 11.71 20.13
C GLY A 96 0.80 10.27 19.87
N GLN A 97 -0.29 10.06 19.12
CA GLN A 97 -0.88 8.75 18.82
C GLN A 97 -0.80 8.42 17.32
N ILE A 98 0.35 8.72 16.71
CA ILE A 98 0.52 8.56 15.26
C ILE A 98 0.89 7.12 14.91
N LYS A 99 0.10 6.51 14.01
CA LYS A 99 0.32 5.16 13.48
C LYS A 99 0.46 5.21 11.97
N LEU A 100 1.46 4.53 11.42
CA LEU A 100 1.82 4.60 10.00
C LEU A 100 0.76 3.94 9.10
N ASP A 101 0.04 2.97 9.64
CA ASP A 101 -0.88 2.07 8.96
C ASP A 101 -2.37 2.37 9.26
N SER A 102 -2.64 3.48 9.95
CA SER A 102 -3.99 3.88 10.36
C SER A 102 -4.36 5.26 9.82
N VAL A 103 -5.66 5.52 9.69
CA VAL A 103 -6.22 6.85 9.39
C VAL A 103 -6.66 7.63 10.63
N GLY A 104 -6.45 7.05 11.82
CA GLY A 104 -6.74 7.69 13.10
C GLY A 104 -8.02 7.23 13.76
N LYS A 105 -8.46 8.01 14.76
CA LYS A 105 -9.70 7.75 15.52
C LYS A 105 -10.85 8.55 14.91
N PRO A 106 -12.12 8.13 15.12
CA PRO A 106 -13.28 8.93 14.77
C PRO A 106 -13.15 10.38 15.27
N ALA A 107 -13.51 11.34 14.43
CA ALA A 107 -13.48 12.75 14.78
C ALA A 107 -14.54 13.05 15.86
N PRO A 108 -14.40 14.16 16.62
CA PRO A 108 -15.40 14.56 17.59
C PRO A 108 -16.81 14.67 16.97
N GLY A 109 -17.78 13.97 17.54
CA GLY A 109 -19.16 13.95 17.04
C GLY A 109 -19.40 13.06 15.82
N VAL A 110 -18.40 12.28 15.40
CA VAL A 110 -18.53 11.22 14.40
C VAL A 110 -18.67 9.88 15.10
N GLU A 111 -19.69 9.13 14.75
CA GLU A 111 -19.82 7.72 15.09
C GLU A 111 -19.39 6.87 13.90
N VAL A 112 -18.51 5.91 14.13
CA VAL A 112 -18.04 4.95 13.12
C VAL A 112 -18.32 3.55 13.61
N LYS A 113 -18.95 2.73 12.76
CA LYS A 113 -19.22 1.32 13.00
C LYS A 113 -18.71 0.49 11.81
N LEU A 114 -18.55 -0.81 12.03
CA LEU A 114 -18.24 -1.77 10.98
C LEU A 114 -19.47 -2.67 10.79
N ALA A 115 -19.90 -2.84 9.55
CA ALA A 115 -20.88 -3.85 9.18
C ALA A 115 -20.26 -5.26 9.26
N GLU A 116 -21.09 -6.31 9.19
CA GLU A 116 -20.64 -7.70 9.26
C GLU A 116 -19.65 -8.08 8.14
N ASN A 117 -19.75 -7.43 6.99
CA ASN A 117 -18.83 -7.59 5.86
C ASN A 117 -17.54 -6.75 5.99
N GLY A 118 -17.36 -6.01 7.10
CA GLY A 118 -16.23 -5.11 7.34
C GLY A 118 -16.38 -3.73 6.72
N GLU A 119 -17.52 -3.40 6.10
CA GLU A 119 -17.78 -2.06 5.55
C GLU A 119 -17.89 -1.02 6.66
N ILE A 120 -17.27 0.15 6.44
CA ILE A 120 -17.26 1.26 7.37
C ILE A 120 -18.57 2.04 7.22
N LEU A 121 -19.28 2.18 8.33
CA LEU A 121 -20.53 2.91 8.49
C LEU A 121 -20.28 4.19 9.28
N VAL A 122 -20.74 5.32 8.78
CA VAL A 122 -20.47 6.64 9.39
C VAL A 122 -21.76 7.37 9.71
N LYS A 123 -21.85 7.97 10.90
CA LYS A 123 -22.95 8.84 11.29
C LYS A 123 -22.42 10.10 11.97
N GLY A 124 -22.95 11.26 11.59
CA GLY A 124 -22.57 12.53 12.21
C GLY A 124 -23.09 13.75 11.45
N PRO A 125 -22.86 14.96 11.98
CA PRO A 125 -23.40 16.20 11.43
C PRO A 125 -22.81 16.59 10.07
N MET A 126 -21.70 15.98 9.65
CA MET A 126 -20.97 16.25 8.41
C MET A 126 -21.50 15.49 7.20
N LEU A 127 -22.45 14.57 7.39
CA LEU A 127 -22.94 13.74 6.29
C LEU A 127 -23.65 14.56 5.22
N LEU A 128 -23.59 14.05 3.99
CA LEU A 128 -24.35 14.56 2.87
C LEU A 128 -25.84 14.67 3.21
N LYS A 129 -26.51 15.65 2.60
CA LYS A 129 -27.96 15.74 2.66
C LYS A 129 -28.64 14.81 1.66
N SER A 130 -28.14 14.82 0.41
CA SER A 130 -28.70 14.05 -0.71
C SER A 130 -27.81 14.19 -1.94
N TYR A 131 -27.86 13.20 -2.82
CA TYR A 131 -27.35 13.34 -4.19
C TYR A 131 -28.34 14.14 -5.05
N TYR A 132 -27.82 15.13 -5.79
CA TYR A 132 -28.66 16.02 -6.60
C TYR A 132 -29.41 15.25 -7.69
N LYS A 133 -30.75 15.37 -7.71
CA LYS A 133 -31.66 14.67 -8.64
C LYS A 133 -31.55 13.13 -8.61
N ARG A 134 -31.03 12.55 -7.53
CA ARG A 134 -30.86 11.10 -7.36
C ARG A 134 -31.40 10.63 -5.99
N PRO A 135 -32.73 10.63 -5.80
CA PRO A 135 -33.34 10.17 -4.56
C PRO A 135 -33.11 8.67 -4.32
N ASP A 136 -33.01 7.89 -5.40
CA ASP A 136 -32.63 6.47 -5.42
C ASP A 136 -31.26 6.26 -4.76
N ALA A 137 -30.22 6.92 -5.28
CA ALA A 137 -28.87 6.79 -4.74
C ALA A 137 -28.75 7.32 -3.30
N THR A 138 -29.56 8.33 -2.96
CA THR A 138 -29.58 8.88 -1.58
C THR A 138 -30.12 7.83 -0.61
N ALA A 139 -31.24 7.19 -0.95
CA ALA A 139 -31.84 6.14 -0.13
C ALA A 139 -30.95 4.90 -0.04
N GLU A 140 -30.22 4.55 -1.11
CA GLU A 140 -29.27 3.43 -1.09
C GLU A 140 -28.02 3.72 -0.22
N SER A 141 -27.61 4.98 -0.11
CA SER A 141 -26.38 5.37 0.59
C SER A 141 -26.50 5.51 2.12
N ILE A 142 -27.72 5.56 2.65
CA ILE A 142 -27.99 5.76 4.09
C ILE A 142 -28.92 4.64 4.55
N ASN A 143 -28.49 3.86 5.54
CA ASN A 143 -29.31 2.78 6.09
C ASN A 143 -30.42 3.31 7.02
N GLU A 144 -31.31 2.42 7.46
CA GLU A 144 -32.47 2.75 8.30
C GLU A 144 -32.09 3.42 9.64
N ASP A 145 -30.90 3.10 10.17
CA ASP A 145 -30.36 3.68 11.40
C ASP A 145 -29.71 5.06 11.20
N GLY A 146 -29.66 5.56 9.96
CA GLY A 146 -29.07 6.85 9.59
C GLY A 146 -27.55 6.84 9.47
N TYR A 147 -26.94 5.67 9.26
CA TYR A 147 -25.52 5.58 8.90
C TYR A 147 -25.36 5.62 7.38
N PHE A 148 -24.39 6.41 6.95
CA PHE A 148 -23.88 6.41 5.59
C PHE A 148 -23.00 5.19 5.34
N LEU A 149 -23.28 4.49 4.23
CA LEU A 149 -22.52 3.35 3.72
C LEU A 149 -21.33 3.87 2.90
N THR A 150 -20.12 3.81 3.43
CA THR A 150 -18.95 4.44 2.77
C THR A 150 -18.47 3.68 1.52
N GLY A 151 -18.83 2.42 1.38
CA GLY A 151 -18.27 1.49 0.40
C GLY A 151 -16.79 1.19 0.60
N ASP A 152 -16.18 1.61 1.71
CA ASP A 152 -14.82 1.26 2.13
C ASP A 152 -14.89 0.23 3.25
N ALA A 153 -13.96 -0.73 3.25
CA ALA A 153 -13.80 -1.72 4.29
C ALA A 153 -12.58 -1.40 5.16
N GLY A 154 -12.67 -1.76 6.43
CA GLY A 154 -11.62 -1.50 7.41
C GLY A 154 -11.82 -2.28 8.69
N PHE A 155 -10.89 -2.10 9.61
CA PHE A 155 -11.00 -2.61 10.97
C PHE A 155 -10.38 -1.63 11.96
N PHE A 156 -10.83 -1.71 13.21
CA PHE A 156 -10.21 -1.00 14.31
C PHE A 156 -9.10 -1.85 14.91
N ASP A 157 -7.99 -1.21 15.24
CA ASP A 157 -6.98 -1.82 16.10
C ASP A 157 -7.34 -1.69 17.60
N GLU A 158 -6.50 -2.28 18.44
CA GLU A 158 -6.66 -2.32 19.90
C GLU A 158 -6.75 -0.93 20.55
N ASP A 159 -6.17 0.11 19.95
CA ASP A 159 -6.19 1.48 20.47
C ASP A 159 -7.38 2.31 19.91
N GLY A 160 -8.28 1.68 19.16
CA GLY A 160 -9.45 2.33 18.53
C GLY A 160 -9.09 3.13 17.27
N HIS A 161 -7.95 2.85 16.66
CA HIS A 161 -7.53 3.45 15.40
C HIS A 161 -8.08 2.68 14.21
N LEU A 162 -8.74 3.38 13.29
CA LEU A 162 -9.27 2.78 12.06
C LEU A 162 -8.13 2.54 11.06
N LYS A 163 -8.08 1.35 10.48
CA LYS A 163 -7.27 1.04 9.30
C LYS A 163 -8.20 0.76 8.11
N ILE A 164 -7.92 1.41 6.99
CA ILE A 164 -8.66 1.16 5.74
C ILE A 164 -7.92 0.06 4.99
N ILE A 165 -8.66 -0.98 4.60
CA ILE A 165 -8.09 -2.09 3.81
C ILE A 165 -8.32 -1.88 2.32
N ASP A 166 -9.58 -1.75 1.90
CA ASP A 166 -9.96 -1.71 0.49
C ASP A 166 -11.38 -1.17 0.30
N ARG A 167 -11.89 -1.12 -0.93
CA ARG A 167 -13.32 -0.98 -1.22
C ARG A 167 -14.05 -2.24 -0.79
N ALA A 168 -15.18 -2.10 -0.10
CA ALA A 168 -15.95 -3.23 0.43
C ALA A 168 -16.33 -4.27 -0.64
N LYS A 169 -16.62 -3.82 -1.87
CA LYS A 169 -16.94 -4.69 -3.01
C LYS A 169 -15.73 -5.48 -3.58
N ASP A 170 -14.51 -5.00 -3.32
CA ASP A 170 -13.28 -5.57 -3.84
C ASP A 170 -12.61 -6.51 -2.82
N VAL A 171 -13.09 -6.52 -1.55
CA VAL A 171 -12.67 -7.46 -0.52
C VAL A 171 -13.26 -8.84 -0.81
N GLY A 172 -12.37 -9.82 -0.92
CA GLY A 172 -12.70 -11.23 -1.08
C GLY A 172 -12.39 -12.04 0.17
N LYS A 173 -12.50 -13.37 0.04
CA LYS A 173 -12.11 -14.33 1.09
C LYS A 173 -11.25 -15.44 0.50
N LEU A 174 -10.29 -15.90 1.30
CA LEU A 174 -9.61 -17.16 1.05
C LEU A 174 -10.54 -18.34 1.36
N ASN A 175 -10.20 -19.54 0.90
CA ASN A 175 -10.92 -20.78 1.24
C ASN A 175 -10.91 -21.08 2.75
N SER A 176 -9.93 -20.55 3.49
CA SER A 176 -9.88 -20.60 4.96
C SER A 176 -10.95 -19.74 5.64
N GLY A 177 -11.63 -18.86 4.89
CA GLY A 177 -12.51 -17.82 5.42
C GLY A 177 -11.79 -16.53 5.80
N SER A 178 -10.45 -16.51 5.76
CA SER A 178 -9.65 -15.32 6.06
C SER A 178 -9.87 -14.22 5.01
N ILE A 179 -9.74 -12.96 5.44
CA ILE A 179 -9.96 -11.79 4.58
C ILE A 179 -8.88 -11.74 3.49
N PHE A 180 -9.28 -11.43 2.26
CA PHE A 180 -8.40 -11.11 1.15
C PHE A 180 -8.71 -9.71 0.61
N ALA A 181 -7.79 -8.77 0.83
CA ALA A 181 -7.91 -7.38 0.37
C ALA A 181 -6.83 -7.08 -0.69
N PRO A 182 -7.14 -7.19 -2.00
CA PRO A 182 -6.12 -7.13 -3.03
C PRO A 182 -5.44 -5.76 -3.12
N ASN A 183 -6.19 -4.64 -3.13
CA ASN A 183 -5.57 -3.32 -3.25
C ASN A 183 -4.70 -3.00 -2.02
N TYR A 184 -5.02 -3.54 -0.85
CA TYR A 184 -4.19 -3.37 0.35
C TYR A 184 -2.78 -3.93 0.14
N ILE A 185 -2.69 -5.16 -0.37
CA ILE A 185 -1.44 -5.87 -0.64
C ILE A 185 -0.68 -5.19 -1.79
N GLU A 186 -1.39 -4.85 -2.87
CA GLU A 186 -0.80 -4.23 -4.06
C GLU A 186 -0.26 -2.82 -3.78
N ASN A 187 -0.96 -2.01 -2.99
CA ASN A 187 -0.48 -0.68 -2.62
C ASN A 187 0.75 -0.76 -1.72
N LYS A 188 0.81 -1.74 -0.80
CA LYS A 188 2.03 -2.00 -0.02
C LYS A 188 3.22 -2.35 -0.92
N LEU A 189 3.01 -3.19 -1.93
CA LEU A 189 4.03 -3.50 -2.95
C LEU A 189 4.48 -2.26 -3.71
N LYS A 190 3.54 -1.42 -4.14
CA LYS A 190 3.83 -0.19 -4.88
C LYS A 190 4.53 0.91 -4.08
N PHE A 191 4.66 0.77 -2.76
CA PHE A 191 5.50 1.68 -1.97
C PHE A 191 7.00 1.41 -2.16
N PHE A 192 7.37 0.23 -2.65
CA PHE A 192 8.74 -0.04 -3.05
C PHE A 192 9.00 0.60 -4.41
N GLN A 193 10.03 1.45 -4.50
CA GLN A 193 10.40 2.15 -5.74
C GLN A 193 10.67 1.22 -6.93
N HIS A 194 10.97 -0.06 -6.67
CA HIS A 194 11.27 -1.07 -7.68
C HIS A 194 9.99 -1.69 -8.28
N VAL A 195 8.82 -1.45 -7.68
CA VAL A 195 7.53 -2.01 -8.12
C VAL A 195 6.70 -0.91 -8.76
N LYS A 196 6.38 -1.09 -10.05
CA LYS A 196 5.52 -0.18 -10.81
C LYS A 196 4.05 -0.46 -10.57
N GLU A 197 3.68 -1.73 -10.64
CA GLU A 197 2.31 -2.21 -10.46
C GLU A 197 2.34 -3.61 -9.86
N ALA A 198 1.29 -3.98 -9.14
CA ALA A 198 1.10 -5.32 -8.62
C ALA A 198 -0.36 -5.74 -8.79
N VAL A 199 -0.59 -7.04 -8.99
CA VAL A 199 -1.93 -7.61 -9.01
C VAL A 199 -1.95 -8.84 -8.12
N ALA A 200 -2.71 -8.78 -7.04
CA ALA A 200 -2.87 -9.86 -6.08
C ALA A 200 -4.08 -10.73 -6.46
N PHE A 201 -3.92 -12.05 -6.28
CA PHE A 201 -4.96 -13.06 -6.47
C PHE A 201 -5.07 -13.90 -5.20
N GLY A 202 -6.30 -14.20 -4.78
CA GLY A 202 -6.54 -14.91 -3.53
C GLY A 202 -8.00 -15.22 -3.26
N ASN A 203 -8.93 -14.46 -3.84
CA ASN A 203 -10.37 -14.74 -3.66
C ASN A 203 -10.72 -16.16 -4.14
N ASP A 204 -11.40 -16.93 -3.28
CA ASP A 204 -11.76 -18.34 -3.49
C ASP A 204 -10.54 -19.24 -3.78
N ARG A 205 -9.41 -18.94 -3.13
CA ARG A 205 -8.15 -19.71 -3.22
C ARG A 205 -7.59 -20.01 -1.83
N ASP A 206 -6.68 -20.97 -1.75
CA ASP A 206 -6.08 -21.40 -0.48
C ASP A 206 -5.02 -20.42 0.06
N TYR A 207 -4.44 -19.60 -0.82
CA TYR A 207 -3.40 -18.63 -0.46
C TYR A 207 -3.32 -17.50 -1.48
N VAL A 208 -2.70 -16.39 -1.06
CA VAL A 208 -2.48 -15.24 -1.93
C VAL A 208 -1.28 -15.48 -2.85
N THR A 209 -1.41 -15.04 -4.09
CA THR A 209 -0.35 -14.97 -5.08
C THR A 209 -0.33 -13.60 -5.73
N ALA A 210 0.78 -13.21 -6.37
CA ALA A 210 0.88 -11.88 -6.98
C ALA A 210 1.61 -11.88 -8.32
N PHE A 211 1.14 -11.02 -9.22
CA PHE A 211 1.94 -10.50 -10.32
C PHE A 211 2.61 -9.20 -9.89
N VAL A 212 3.84 -9.00 -10.35
CA VAL A 212 4.60 -7.77 -10.12
C VAL A 212 5.10 -7.23 -11.46
N ASN A 213 4.85 -5.95 -11.72
CA ASN A 213 5.61 -5.18 -12.70
C ASN A 213 6.71 -4.41 -12.01
N ILE A 214 7.92 -4.53 -12.52
CA ILE A 214 9.04 -3.72 -12.05
C ILE A 214 8.95 -2.30 -12.62
N ASP A 215 9.50 -1.33 -11.90
CA ASP A 215 9.74 -0.01 -12.49
C ASP A 215 11.05 -0.06 -13.29
N LEU A 216 10.95 0.08 -14.61
CA LEU A 216 12.08 -0.06 -15.54
C LEU A 216 13.24 0.87 -15.20
N GLU A 217 12.96 2.11 -14.84
CA GLU A 217 14.00 3.11 -14.55
C GLU A 217 14.66 2.83 -13.20
N ALA A 218 13.87 2.58 -12.14
CA ALA A 218 14.41 2.31 -10.81
C ALA A 218 15.23 1.01 -10.78
N VAL A 219 14.71 -0.06 -11.38
CA VAL A 219 15.38 -1.36 -11.43
C VAL A 219 16.56 -1.33 -12.41
N GLY A 220 16.43 -0.67 -13.56
CA GLY A 220 17.55 -0.47 -14.50
C GLY A 220 18.73 0.22 -13.83
N ASN A 221 18.48 1.33 -13.12
CA ASN A 221 19.50 2.02 -12.33
C ASN A 221 20.12 1.12 -11.24
N TYR A 222 19.32 0.28 -10.58
CA TYR A 222 19.80 -0.66 -9.56
C TYR A 222 20.75 -1.71 -10.16
N VAL A 223 20.43 -2.22 -11.34
CA VAL A 223 21.20 -3.24 -12.08
C VAL A 223 22.48 -2.65 -12.67
N GLU A 224 22.40 -1.50 -13.33
CA GLU A 224 23.55 -0.81 -13.95
C GLU A 224 24.61 -0.40 -12.94
N ARG A 225 24.21 0.06 -11.74
CA ARG A 225 25.15 0.38 -10.65
C ARG A 225 25.96 -0.82 -10.15
N ARG A 226 25.55 -2.04 -10.49
CA ARG A 226 26.23 -3.29 -10.17
C ARG A 226 26.97 -3.88 -11.38
N GLY A 227 27.05 -3.14 -12.49
CA GLY A 227 27.81 -3.52 -13.67
C GLY A 227 27.15 -4.57 -14.55
N LEU A 228 25.84 -4.78 -14.42
CA LEU A 228 25.07 -5.69 -15.25
C LEU A 228 24.36 -4.93 -16.36
N ALA A 229 24.38 -5.48 -17.58
CA ALA A 229 23.65 -4.96 -18.72
C ALA A 229 22.32 -5.70 -18.90
N TYR A 230 21.37 -5.06 -19.56
CA TYR A 230 20.10 -5.64 -20.00
C TYR A 230 19.70 -5.01 -21.34
N SER A 231 18.93 -5.74 -22.13
CA SER A 231 18.51 -5.34 -23.49
C SER A 231 17.12 -4.70 -23.56
N GLY A 232 16.31 -4.86 -22.51
CA GLY A 232 14.97 -4.29 -22.41
C GLY A 232 14.24 -4.80 -21.17
N TYR A 233 12.97 -4.42 -21.03
CA TYR A 233 12.15 -4.75 -19.86
C TYR A 233 12.07 -6.28 -19.62
N THR A 234 11.78 -7.07 -20.66
CA THR A 234 11.62 -8.53 -20.51
C THR A 234 12.89 -9.22 -20.00
N ASP A 235 14.04 -8.82 -20.54
CA ASP A 235 15.35 -9.31 -20.11
C ASP A 235 15.66 -8.89 -18.67
N LEU A 236 15.43 -7.61 -18.34
CA LEU A 236 15.62 -7.07 -16.98
C LEU A 236 14.75 -7.81 -15.95
N ALA A 237 13.47 -8.01 -16.25
CA ALA A 237 12.52 -8.71 -15.38
C ALA A 237 12.89 -10.18 -15.13
N ALA A 238 13.56 -10.83 -16.08
CA ALA A 238 13.99 -12.22 -15.96
C ALA A 238 15.32 -12.39 -15.20
N GLN A 239 16.05 -11.30 -14.91
CA GLN A 239 17.34 -11.39 -14.26
C GLN A 239 17.23 -11.95 -12.83
N PRO A 240 18.09 -12.92 -12.45
CA PRO A 240 18.06 -13.49 -11.09
C PRO A 240 18.18 -12.45 -9.98
N MET A 241 18.97 -11.39 -10.19
CA MET A 241 19.14 -10.33 -9.22
C MET A 241 17.87 -9.48 -9.04
N VAL A 242 17.09 -9.30 -10.11
CA VAL A 242 15.82 -8.57 -10.07
C VAL A 242 14.74 -9.42 -9.41
N LEU A 243 14.68 -10.72 -9.72
CA LEU A 243 13.81 -11.67 -9.01
C LEU A 243 14.09 -11.67 -7.51
N GLN A 244 15.37 -11.72 -7.11
CA GLN A 244 15.77 -11.65 -5.70
C GLN A 244 15.39 -10.32 -5.04
N LEU A 245 15.58 -9.19 -5.73
CA LEU A 245 15.19 -7.87 -5.23
C LEU A 245 13.68 -7.79 -4.96
N ILE A 246 12.86 -8.26 -5.90
CA ILE A 246 11.40 -8.26 -5.73
C ILE A 246 10.96 -9.27 -4.66
N LYS A 247 11.65 -10.41 -4.56
CA LYS A 247 11.42 -11.38 -3.48
C LYS A 247 11.60 -10.75 -2.11
N GLU A 248 12.67 -9.97 -1.92
CA GLU A 248 12.93 -9.24 -0.67
C GLU A 248 11.79 -8.25 -0.36
N CYS A 249 11.29 -7.51 -1.36
CA CYS A 249 10.13 -6.63 -1.18
C CYS A 249 8.86 -7.40 -0.78
N VAL A 250 8.58 -8.54 -1.42
CA VAL A 250 7.42 -9.40 -1.09
C VAL A 250 7.54 -9.96 0.32
N GLU A 251 8.73 -10.44 0.72
CA GLU A 251 8.97 -10.99 2.06
C GLU A 251 8.89 -9.93 3.14
N GLU A 252 9.33 -8.70 2.89
CA GLU A 252 9.15 -7.58 3.81
C GLU A 252 7.66 -7.29 4.04
N ILE A 253 6.84 -7.32 2.99
CA ILE A 253 5.39 -7.15 3.12
C ILE A 253 4.77 -8.32 3.88
N ASN A 254 5.19 -9.55 3.61
CA ASN A 254 4.70 -10.71 4.35
C ASN A 254 5.00 -10.58 5.85
N ALA A 255 6.18 -10.08 6.22
CA ALA A 255 6.51 -9.82 7.62
C ALA A 255 5.60 -8.73 8.23
N GLN A 256 5.25 -7.69 7.47
CA GLN A 256 4.31 -6.66 7.92
C GLN A 256 2.88 -7.20 8.04
N LEU A 257 2.42 -8.02 7.09
CA LEU A 257 1.09 -8.63 7.12
C LEU A 257 0.97 -9.60 8.30
N ALA A 258 2.01 -10.39 8.59
CA ALA A 258 2.03 -11.29 9.74
C ALA A 258 1.95 -10.59 11.10
N ALA A 259 2.32 -9.30 11.16
CA ALA A 259 2.17 -8.48 12.37
C ALA A 259 0.74 -7.95 12.56
N ASP A 260 -0.14 -8.08 11.56
CA ASP A 260 -1.53 -7.64 11.62
C ASP A 260 -2.47 -8.85 11.72
N PRO A 261 -3.12 -9.10 12.87
CA PRO A 261 -3.96 -10.28 13.08
C PRO A 261 -5.08 -10.47 12.05
N MET A 262 -5.58 -9.38 11.45
CA MET A 262 -6.67 -9.46 10.45
C MET A 262 -6.15 -9.81 9.05
N MET A 263 -4.87 -9.58 8.78
CA MET A 263 -4.27 -9.75 7.45
C MET A 263 -3.17 -10.82 7.42
N ALA A 264 -2.85 -11.48 8.54
CA ALA A 264 -1.75 -12.42 8.65
C ALA A 264 -1.87 -13.63 7.71
N ASP A 265 -3.09 -14.09 7.40
CA ASP A 265 -3.32 -15.19 6.46
C ASP A 265 -3.25 -14.75 4.98
N SER A 266 -3.26 -13.44 4.72
CA SER A 266 -3.24 -12.83 3.39
C SER A 266 -1.81 -12.64 2.82
N GLN A 267 -0.83 -13.35 3.38
CA GLN A 267 0.55 -13.30 2.92
C GLN A 267 0.71 -13.88 1.50
N ILE A 268 1.55 -13.25 0.68
CA ILE A 268 1.85 -13.69 -0.67
C ILE A 268 2.74 -14.93 -0.58
N LYS A 269 2.22 -16.08 -0.98
CA LYS A 269 2.97 -17.35 -0.96
C LYS A 269 3.84 -17.51 -2.19
N ARG A 270 3.32 -17.13 -3.37
CA ARG A 270 3.98 -17.28 -4.66
C ARG A 270 3.77 -16.05 -5.51
N PHE A 271 4.77 -15.66 -6.27
CA PHE A 271 4.68 -14.52 -7.17
C PHE A 271 5.49 -14.75 -8.44
N LEU A 272 5.26 -13.90 -9.43
CA LEU A 272 6.10 -13.79 -10.61
C LEU A 272 6.24 -12.32 -11.02
N ILE A 273 7.29 -12.03 -11.79
CA ILE A 273 7.46 -10.73 -12.44
C ILE A 273 6.91 -10.86 -13.86
N LEU A 274 5.97 -10.00 -14.25
CA LEU A 274 5.43 -10.01 -15.61
C LEU A 274 6.51 -9.59 -16.61
N HIS A 275 6.47 -10.20 -17.81
CA HIS A 275 7.43 -9.99 -18.91
C HIS A 275 7.23 -8.69 -19.69
N LYS A 276 6.12 -7.99 -19.43
CA LYS A 276 5.83 -6.62 -19.91
C LYS A 276 5.09 -5.83 -18.83
N GLU A 277 5.11 -4.50 -18.92
CA GLU A 277 4.26 -3.62 -18.12
C GLU A 277 2.78 -3.79 -18.47
N LEU A 278 1.89 -3.72 -17.47
CA LEU A 278 0.46 -3.61 -17.72
C LEU A 278 0.15 -2.26 -18.36
N ASP A 279 -0.63 -2.28 -19.44
CA ASP A 279 -0.89 -1.08 -20.24
C ASP A 279 -2.38 -0.78 -20.41
N ALA A 280 -2.73 0.50 -20.52
CA ALA A 280 -4.08 0.95 -20.80
C ALA A 280 -4.50 0.70 -22.25
N ASP A 281 -3.56 0.77 -23.21
CA ASP A 281 -3.81 0.51 -24.63
C ASP A 281 -4.01 -0.99 -24.92
N ASP A 282 -3.44 -1.86 -24.07
CA ASP A 282 -3.72 -3.30 -24.04
C ASP A 282 -5.03 -3.65 -23.31
N GLY A 283 -5.68 -2.66 -22.70
CA GLY A 283 -6.92 -2.82 -21.95
C GLY A 283 -6.75 -3.42 -20.56
N GLU A 284 -5.52 -3.53 -20.05
CA GLU A 284 -5.22 -4.11 -18.75
C GLU A 284 -5.37 -3.08 -17.63
N LEU A 285 -5.13 -1.81 -17.96
CA LEU A 285 -5.36 -0.67 -17.08
C LEU A 285 -6.46 0.25 -17.65
N THR A 286 -7.08 1.05 -16.78
CA THR A 286 -7.81 2.25 -17.21
C THR A 286 -6.82 3.35 -17.61
N ARG A 287 -7.29 4.40 -18.30
CA ARG A 287 -6.47 5.61 -18.56
C ARG A 287 -5.99 6.31 -17.29
N THR A 288 -6.69 6.09 -16.17
CA THR A 288 -6.29 6.55 -14.83
C THR A 288 -5.38 5.54 -14.11
N ARG A 289 -4.83 4.56 -14.82
CA ARG A 289 -3.94 3.50 -14.31
C ARG A 289 -4.55 2.63 -13.21
N LYS A 290 -5.87 2.38 -13.25
CA LYS A 290 -6.52 1.38 -12.40
C LYS A 290 -6.53 0.02 -13.08
N VAL A 291 -6.17 -1.04 -12.37
CA VAL A 291 -6.16 -2.41 -12.88
C VAL A 291 -7.56 -2.88 -13.25
N ARG A 292 -7.75 -3.37 -14.47
CA ARG A 292 -8.98 -4.02 -14.94
C ARG A 292 -8.93 -5.52 -14.60
N ARG A 293 -9.09 -5.84 -13.30
CA ARG A 293 -8.89 -7.19 -12.72
C ARG A 293 -9.48 -8.32 -13.55
N LYS A 294 -10.77 -8.25 -13.92
CA LYS A 294 -11.42 -9.29 -14.73
C LYS A 294 -10.68 -9.56 -16.05
N PHE A 295 -10.29 -8.50 -16.75
CA PHE A 295 -9.57 -8.60 -18.02
C PHE A 295 -8.16 -9.17 -17.81
N VAL A 296 -7.44 -8.73 -16.77
CA VAL A 296 -6.13 -9.29 -16.41
C VAL A 296 -6.25 -10.77 -16.05
N SER A 297 -7.24 -11.15 -15.25
CA SER A 297 -7.46 -12.56 -14.87
C SER A 297 -7.76 -13.45 -16.08
N GLU A 298 -8.56 -12.98 -17.03
CA GLU A 298 -8.86 -13.72 -18.26
C GLU A 298 -7.63 -13.84 -19.16
N ARG A 299 -6.91 -12.73 -19.40
CA ARG A 299 -5.74 -12.69 -20.29
C ARG A 299 -4.56 -13.51 -19.77
N TYR A 300 -4.33 -13.48 -18.47
CA TYR A 300 -3.19 -14.12 -17.81
C TYR A 300 -3.59 -15.41 -17.08
N ALA A 301 -4.74 -16.01 -17.42
CA ALA A 301 -5.25 -17.23 -16.77
C ALA A 301 -4.18 -18.34 -16.69
N VAL A 302 -3.41 -18.53 -17.77
CA VAL A 302 -2.31 -19.51 -17.83
C VAL A 302 -1.25 -19.30 -16.74
N LEU A 303 -0.93 -18.04 -16.43
CA LEU A 303 0.02 -17.70 -15.35
C LEU A 303 -0.61 -17.86 -13.96
N ILE A 304 -1.87 -17.49 -13.81
CA ILE A 304 -2.61 -17.66 -12.55
C ILE A 304 -2.71 -19.14 -12.20
N ASP A 305 -3.05 -19.99 -13.18
CA ASP A 305 -3.11 -21.43 -12.99
C ASP A 305 -1.73 -22.02 -12.65
N ALA A 306 -0.66 -21.49 -13.24
CA ALA A 306 0.71 -21.88 -12.91
C ALA A 306 1.10 -21.52 -11.46
N LEU A 307 0.66 -20.35 -10.98
CA LEU A 307 0.84 -19.91 -9.59
C LEU A 307 0.15 -20.86 -8.59
N TYR A 308 -0.95 -21.52 -8.95
CA TYR A 308 -1.65 -22.46 -8.07
C TYR A 308 -1.34 -23.94 -8.30
N SER A 309 -0.71 -24.30 -9.43
CA SER A 309 -0.41 -25.70 -9.79
C SER A 309 0.98 -26.21 -9.37
N GLY A 310 1.76 -25.41 -8.64
CA GLY A 310 3.09 -25.80 -8.14
C GLY A 310 4.21 -25.75 -9.18
N LYS A 311 3.97 -25.22 -10.39
CA LYS A 311 5.00 -25.06 -11.43
C LYS A 311 6.06 -24.03 -11.02
N SER A 312 7.33 -24.28 -11.30
CA SER A 312 8.43 -23.32 -11.07
C SER A 312 8.61 -22.30 -12.20
N GLU A 313 8.04 -22.59 -13.37
CA GLU A 313 8.12 -21.72 -14.55
C GLU A 313 6.87 -21.89 -15.42
N GLN A 314 6.56 -20.87 -16.22
CA GLN A 314 5.45 -20.90 -17.17
C GLN A 314 5.74 -20.02 -18.38
N HIS A 315 5.62 -20.61 -19.57
CA HIS A 315 5.65 -19.88 -20.84
C HIS A 315 4.36 -19.09 -21.05
N ILE A 316 4.49 -17.87 -21.57
CA ILE A 316 3.37 -17.07 -22.04
C ILE A 316 3.73 -16.30 -23.31
N GLU A 317 2.75 -16.12 -24.18
CA GLU A 317 2.78 -15.19 -25.30
C GLU A 317 1.61 -14.22 -25.13
N THR A 318 1.89 -12.92 -25.10
CA THR A 318 0.87 -11.88 -25.00
C THR A 318 0.93 -10.97 -26.22
N ASP A 319 -0.23 -10.64 -26.76
CA ASP A 319 -0.33 -9.53 -27.72
C ASP A 319 0.07 -8.21 -27.02
N VAL A 320 0.63 -7.26 -27.75
CA VAL A 320 0.96 -5.92 -27.26
C VAL A 320 0.57 -4.93 -28.32
N LYS A 321 -0.13 -3.87 -27.92
CA LYS A 321 -0.47 -2.74 -28.78
C LYS A 321 0.45 -1.57 -28.46
N TYR A 322 1.25 -1.16 -29.44
CA TYR A 322 2.13 -0.01 -29.33
C TYR A 322 1.35 1.30 -29.49
N GLU A 323 1.88 2.40 -28.94
CA GLU A 323 1.26 3.74 -29.02
C GLU A 323 0.99 4.19 -30.46
N ASP A 324 1.79 3.73 -31.41
CA ASP A 324 1.61 4.03 -32.84
C ASP A 324 0.55 3.15 -33.54
N GLY A 325 -0.16 2.32 -32.78
CA GLY A 325 -1.24 1.45 -33.24
C GLY A 325 -0.78 0.10 -33.78
N ARG A 326 0.53 -0.17 -33.88
CA ARG A 326 1.03 -1.49 -34.26
C ARG A 326 0.66 -2.53 -33.21
N GLN A 327 0.41 -3.75 -33.66
CA GLN A 327 0.24 -4.91 -32.80
C GLN A 327 1.45 -5.82 -32.96
N GLY A 328 1.98 -6.29 -31.84
CA GLY A 328 3.05 -7.27 -31.77
C GLY A 328 2.74 -8.35 -30.76
N LYS A 329 3.68 -9.29 -30.60
CA LYS A 329 3.62 -10.34 -29.58
C LYS A 329 4.90 -10.30 -28.78
N VAL A 330 4.77 -10.41 -27.47
CA VAL A 330 5.89 -10.57 -26.55
C VAL A 330 5.70 -11.89 -25.83
N SER A 331 6.69 -12.75 -25.91
CA SER A 331 6.71 -14.04 -25.22
C SER A 331 7.89 -14.13 -24.26
N ALA A 332 7.70 -14.90 -23.19
CA ALA A 332 8.72 -15.13 -22.18
C ALA A 332 8.42 -16.40 -21.39
N ASP A 333 9.48 -16.99 -20.85
CA ASP A 333 9.39 -18.01 -19.80
C ASP A 333 9.51 -17.33 -18.44
N LEU A 334 8.41 -17.28 -17.71
CA LEU A 334 8.33 -16.60 -16.42
C LEU A 334 8.63 -17.56 -15.29
N LYS A 335 9.62 -17.22 -14.46
CA LYS A 335 9.90 -17.93 -13.21
C LYS A 335 8.86 -17.59 -12.16
N ILE A 336 8.45 -18.62 -11.42
CA ILE A 336 7.53 -18.50 -10.29
C ILE A 336 8.33 -18.71 -9.02
N GLU A 337 8.38 -17.66 -8.20
CA GLU A 337 9.12 -17.65 -6.95
C GLU A 337 8.19 -17.90 -5.77
N GLU A 338 8.66 -18.71 -4.82
CA GLU A 338 8.04 -18.81 -3.50
C GLU A 338 8.63 -17.75 -2.57
N ALA A 339 7.77 -17.03 -1.89
CA ALA A 339 8.17 -16.04 -0.90
C ALA A 339 8.03 -16.62 0.51
N LYS A 340 8.99 -16.29 1.38
CA LYS A 340 8.89 -16.64 2.79
C LYS A 340 7.63 -16.03 3.41
N THR A 341 6.89 -16.86 4.12
CA THR A 341 5.79 -16.44 5.00
C THR A 341 6.23 -16.52 6.46
N PHE A 342 5.58 -15.74 7.31
CA PHE A 342 5.90 -15.57 8.72
C PHE A 342 4.72 -16.04 9.56
N ALA A 343 5.01 -16.59 10.74
CA ALA A 343 3.97 -16.92 11.69
C ALA A 343 3.22 -15.65 12.12
N PRO A 344 1.89 -15.68 12.21
CA PRO A 344 1.11 -14.57 12.74
C PRO A 344 1.64 -14.21 14.14
N GLN A 345 1.91 -12.92 14.38
CA GLN A 345 2.13 -12.47 15.75
C GLN A 345 0.81 -12.58 16.50
N ALA A 346 0.83 -13.23 17.66
CA ALA A 346 -0.36 -13.31 18.51
C ALA A 346 -0.87 -11.89 18.78
N ALA A 347 -2.17 -11.65 18.61
CA ALA A 347 -2.82 -10.45 19.11
C ALA A 347 -2.39 -10.31 20.58
N LYS A 348 -1.98 -9.10 20.99
CA LYS A 348 -1.63 -8.90 22.40
C LYS A 348 -2.92 -9.00 23.18
N THR A 349 -3.17 -10.16 23.78
CA THR A 349 -4.32 -10.36 24.65
C THR A 349 -4.22 -9.34 25.77
N ALA A 350 -5.16 -8.37 25.78
CA ALA A 350 -5.24 -7.37 26.84
C ALA A 350 -5.41 -8.08 28.20
N ALA A 351 -4.58 -7.69 29.17
CA ALA A 351 -4.67 -8.09 30.56
C ALA A 351 -5.63 -7.18 31.34
#